data_AF-A0A061EIX8-F1
#
_entry.id   AF-A0A061EIX8-F1
#
_cell.length_a   1.000
_cell.length_b   1.000
_cell.length_c   1.000
_cell.angle_alpha   90.00
_cell.angle_beta   90.00
_cell.angle_gamma   90.00
#
_symmetry.space_group_name_H-M   'P 1'
#
loop_
_entity.id
_entity.type
_entity.pdbx_description
1 polymer ?
#
loop_
_entity_poly.entity_id
_entity_poly.type
_entity_poly.pdbx_seq_one_letter_code
_entity_poly.pdbx_strand_id
1 'polypeptide(L)'
;MFSKDIGVSDSTTAELLAVREAATIYAASKWCSSSVLVLKCDNRNVVKWLTDPSDVPWRLRAMVIQIWSLLAKVDKWSITHIPRSANDMADTLAKKGVLRPYDFF
;
A
#
# COMPACT_ATOMS: atom_id res chain seq x y z
N MET A 1 2.56 13.72 -5.06
CA MET A 1 1.26 13.27 -5.63
C MET A 1 0.80 12.09 -4.78
N PHE A 2 -0.40 12.13 -4.19
CA PHE A 2 -0.86 11.14 -3.19
C PHE A 2 -1.81 10.07 -3.75
N SER A 3 -2.20 10.17 -5.01
CA SER A 3 -3.03 9.19 -5.72
C SER A 3 -2.63 9.18 -7.19
N LYS A 4 -2.61 8.00 -7.82
CA LYS A 4 -2.15 7.78 -9.20
C LYS A 4 -3.00 6.70 -9.86
N ASP A 5 -3.36 6.91 -11.12
CA ASP A 5 -3.97 5.88 -11.96
C ASP A 5 -2.98 4.73 -12.24
N ILE A 6 -3.44 3.50 -12.09
CA ILE A 6 -2.65 2.28 -12.36
C ILE A 6 -3.21 1.47 -13.53
N GLY A 7 -4.19 2.02 -14.26
CA GLY A 7 -4.95 1.29 -15.28
C GLY A 7 -5.82 0.18 -14.68
N VAL A 8 -6.13 -0.83 -15.50
CA VAL A 8 -6.95 -1.99 -15.07
C VAL A 8 -6.10 -2.93 -14.23
N SER A 9 -6.34 -2.93 -12.93
CA SER A 9 -5.69 -3.83 -11.98
C SER A 9 -6.67 -4.24 -10.89
N ASP A 10 -6.36 -5.32 -10.17
CA ASP A 10 -7.16 -5.74 -9.03
C ASP A 10 -6.89 -4.88 -7.79
N SER A 11 -7.87 -4.84 -6.88
CA SER A 11 -7.78 -4.04 -5.65
C SER A 11 -6.58 -4.42 -4.78
N THR A 12 -6.13 -5.68 -4.78
CA THR A 12 -5.00 -6.10 -3.95
C THR A 12 -3.68 -5.55 -4.51
N THR A 13 -3.53 -5.55 -5.83
CA THR A 13 -2.41 -4.91 -6.50
C THR A 13 -2.38 -3.41 -6.24
N ALA A 14 -3.53 -2.73 -6.27
CA ALA A 14 -3.62 -1.30 -5.94
C ALA A 14 -3.17 -1.01 -4.50
N GLU A 15 -3.61 -1.80 -3.54
CA GLU A 15 -3.22 -1.68 -2.13
C GLU A 15 -1.71 -1.91 -1.92
N LEU A 16 -1.13 -2.93 -2.56
CA LEU A 16 0.31 -3.19 -2.48
C LEU A 16 1.13 -2.02 -3.06
N LEU A 17 0.67 -1.43 -4.18
CA LEU A 17 1.31 -0.24 -4.75
C LEU A 17 1.19 0.97 -3.82
N ALA A 18 0.03 1.19 -3.19
CA ALA A 18 -0.15 2.26 -2.22
C ALA A 18 0.80 2.11 -1.02
N VAL A 19 0.96 0.88 -0.49
CA VAL A 19 1.93 0.59 0.57
C VAL A 19 3.37 0.84 0.11
N ARG A 20 3.72 0.43 -1.12
CA ARG A 20 5.06 0.66 -1.68
C ARG A 20 5.39 2.15 -1.77
N GLU A 21 4.45 2.95 -2.24
CA GLU A 21 4.62 4.41 -2.36
C GLU A 21 4.71 5.05 -0.97
N ALA A 22 3.88 4.65 -0.01
CA ALA A 22 3.97 5.13 1.36
C ALA A 22 5.33 4.81 2.01
N ALA A 23 5.82 3.58 1.85
CA ALA A 23 7.14 3.18 2.33
C ALA A 23 8.27 3.99 1.67
N THR A 24 8.17 4.23 0.36
CA THR A 24 9.15 5.03 -0.40
C THR A 24 9.20 6.48 0.08
N ILE A 25 8.04 7.11 0.25
CA ILE A 25 7.93 8.49 0.75
C ILE A 25 8.50 8.57 2.17
N TYR A 26 8.16 7.62 3.04
CA TYR A 26 8.65 7.60 4.40
C TYR A 26 10.17 7.43 4.46
N ALA A 27 10.71 6.48 3.71
CA ALA A 27 12.15 6.21 3.65
C ALA A 27 12.97 7.42 3.15
N ALA A 28 12.40 8.24 2.26
CA ALA A 28 13.01 9.48 1.78
C ALA A 28 12.79 10.69 2.72
N SER A 29 11.94 10.55 3.74
CA SER A 29 11.60 11.63 4.65
C SER A 29 12.60 11.74 5.81
N LYS A 30 12.68 12.94 6.41
CA LYS A 30 13.43 13.17 7.65
C LYS A 30 12.90 12.37 8.87
N TRP A 31 11.70 11.81 8.77
CA TRP A 31 11.09 11.02 9.84
C TRP A 31 11.60 9.58 9.89
N CYS A 32 12.24 9.11 8.82
CA CYS A 32 12.71 7.73 8.69
C CYS A 32 13.57 7.27 9.89
N SER A 33 14.37 8.18 10.45
CA SER A 33 15.27 7.90 11.58
C SER A 33 14.74 8.34 12.96
N SER A 34 13.59 9.00 13.03
CA SER A 34 13.11 9.65 14.27
C SER A 34 11.70 9.26 14.67
N SER A 35 11.00 8.46 13.88
CA SER A 35 9.62 8.06 14.13
C SER A 35 9.36 6.62 13.70
N VAL A 36 8.26 6.05 14.18
CA VAL A 36 7.79 4.73 13.76
C VAL A 36 6.80 4.89 12.61
N LEU A 37 7.01 4.17 11.52
CA LEU A 37 6.04 4.10 10.42
C LEU A 37 4.89 3.15 10.80
N VAL A 38 3.66 3.66 10.85
CA VAL A 38 2.46 2.84 11.09
C VAL A 38 1.60 2.85 9.83
N LEU A 39 1.57 1.71 9.13
CA LEU A 39 0.76 1.50 7.93
C LEU A 39 -0.62 0.98 8.33
N LYS A 40 -1.68 1.66 7.90
CA LYS A 40 -3.06 1.20 8.09
C LYS A 40 -3.61 0.77 6.73
N CYS A 41 -4.09 -0.46 6.64
CA CYS A 41 -4.62 -1.04 5.41
C CYS A 41 -5.91 -1.79 5.73
N ASP A 42 -6.92 -1.72 4.88
CA ASP A 42 -8.18 -2.46 5.03
C ASP A 42 -8.18 -3.79 4.26
N ASN A 43 -7.11 -4.10 3.54
CA ASN A 43 -6.94 -5.37 2.84
C ASN A 43 -6.16 -6.38 3.71
N ARG A 44 -6.87 -7.36 4.26
CA ARG A 44 -6.30 -8.43 5.11
C ARG A 44 -5.20 -9.23 4.43
N ASN A 45 -5.29 -9.47 3.13
CA ASN A 45 -4.27 -10.24 2.41
C ASN A 45 -2.95 -9.46 2.37
N VAL A 46 -3.00 -8.16 2.10
CA VAL A 46 -1.82 -7.29 2.11
C VAL A 46 -1.18 -7.25 3.50
N VAL A 47 -1.98 -7.08 4.55
CA VAL A 47 -1.49 -7.11 5.94
C VAL A 47 -0.84 -8.46 6.26
N LYS A 48 -1.50 -9.57 5.91
CA LYS A 48 -0.98 -10.93 6.11
C LYS A 48 0.36 -11.11 5.40
N TRP A 49 0.43 -10.83 4.11
CA TRP A 49 1.60 -11.06 3.27
C TRP A 49 2.81 -10.19 3.64
N LEU A 50 2.57 -8.97 4.12
CA LEU A 50 3.66 -8.11 4.59
C LEU A 50 4.16 -8.51 5.98
N THR A 51 3.36 -9.24 6.76
CA THR A 51 3.73 -9.77 8.07
C THR A 51 4.39 -11.15 7.95
N ASP A 52 3.86 -12.02 7.10
CA ASP A 52 4.36 -13.35 6.78
C ASP A 52 4.23 -13.64 5.28
N PRO A 53 5.35 -13.75 4.53
CA PRO A 53 5.33 -13.93 3.09
C PRO A 53 5.15 -15.39 2.64
N SER A 54 4.91 -16.33 3.57
CA SER A 54 4.75 -17.77 3.31
C SER A 54 3.73 -18.07 2.20
N ASP A 55 2.56 -17.40 2.27
CA ASP A 55 1.40 -17.64 1.41
C ASP A 55 1.22 -16.60 0.29
N VAL A 56 2.29 -15.89 -0.10
CA VAL A 56 2.21 -14.88 -1.17
C VAL A 56 2.05 -15.57 -2.54
N PRO A 57 1.01 -15.25 -3.33
CA PRO A 57 0.88 -15.74 -4.69
C PRO A 57 2.12 -15.41 -5.52
N TRP A 58 2.60 -16.35 -6.33
CA TRP A 58 3.85 -16.19 -7.10
C TRP A 58 3.87 -14.93 -7.97
N ARG A 59 2.72 -14.51 -8.51
CA ARG A 59 2.55 -13.29 -9.32
C ARG A 59 2.82 -12.00 -8.54
N LEU A 60 2.58 -12.01 -7.23
CA LEU A 60 2.72 -10.84 -6.35
C LEU A 60 4.02 -10.88 -5.54
N ARG A 61 4.74 -12.01 -5.50
CA ARG A 61 5.99 -12.17 -4.74
C ARG A 61 7.01 -11.09 -5.04
N ALA A 62 7.25 -10.78 -6.31
CA ALA A 62 8.22 -9.75 -6.70
C ALA A 62 7.87 -8.38 -6.09
N MET A 63 6.59 -8.03 -6.07
CA MET A 63 6.12 -6.76 -5.50
C MET A 63 6.26 -6.74 -3.98
N VAL A 64 5.87 -7.83 -3.29
CA VAL A 64 6.03 -7.95 -1.84
C VAL A 64 7.50 -7.87 -1.43
N ILE A 65 8.41 -8.53 -2.17
CA ILE A 65 9.86 -8.47 -1.92
C ILE A 65 10.38 -7.04 -2.08
N GLN A 66 9.94 -6.30 -3.10
CA GLN A 66 10.32 -4.89 -3.27
C GLN A 66 9.88 -4.04 -2.08
N ILE A 67 8.63 -4.20 -1.61
CA ILE A 67 8.12 -3.50 -0.43
C ILE A 67 8.96 -3.84 0.81
N TRP A 68 9.27 -5.12 1.02
CA TRP A 68 10.14 -5.55 2.12
C TRP A 68 11.53 -4.91 2.05
N SER A 69 12.15 -4.85 0.86
CA SER A 69 13.46 -4.20 0.70
C SER A 69 13.44 -2.70 1.03
N LEU A 70 12.30 -2.03 0.83
CA LEU A 70 12.11 -0.63 1.19
C LEU A 70 11.91 -0.49 2.70
N LEU A 71 11.04 -1.32 3.27
CA LEU A 71 10.76 -1.33 4.70
C LEU A 71 11.97 -1.76 5.54
N ALA A 72 12.88 -2.58 5.01
CA ALA A 72 14.15 -2.91 5.64
C ALA A 72 15.08 -1.71 5.83
N LYS A 73 14.86 -0.60 5.10
CA LYS A 73 15.59 0.66 5.27
C LYS A 73 14.95 1.57 6.33
N VAL A 74 13.78 1.18 6.84
CA VAL A 74 13.03 1.92 7.86
C VAL A 74 13.30 1.28 9.21
N ASP A 75 13.81 2.06 10.16
CA ASP A 75 14.27 1.55 11.47
C ASP A 75 13.15 0.82 12.23
N LYS A 76 11.96 1.41 12.26
CA LYS A 76 10.78 0.83 12.92
C LYS A 76 9.54 1.05 12.09
N TRP A 77 8.86 -0.04 11.75
CA TRP A 77 7.58 0.02 11.08
C TRP A 77 6.63 -1.07 11.59
N SER A 78 5.34 -0.85 11.38
CA SER A 78 4.28 -1.82 11.63
C SER A 78 3.18 -1.66 10.60
N ILE A 79 2.43 -2.73 10.35
CA ILE A 79 1.21 -2.69 9.54
C ILE A 79 0.05 -3.26 10.34
N THR A 80 -1.11 -2.63 10.25
CA THR A 80 -2.31 -3.05 10.98
C THR A 80 -3.53 -3.02 10.07
N HIS A 81 -4.36 -4.05 10.19
CA HIS A 81 -5.64 -4.08 9.52
C HIS A 81 -6.63 -3.11 10.18
N ILE A 82 -7.31 -2.29 9.38
CA ILE A 82 -8.42 -1.43 9.84
C ILE A 82 -9.70 -1.74 9.05
N PRO A 83 -10.90 -1.49 9.61
CA PRO A 83 -12.14 -1.56 8.84
C PRO A 83 -12.12 -0.57 7.67
N ARG A 84 -12.75 -0.93 6.54
CA ARG A 84 -12.87 -0.05 5.37
C ARG A 84 -13.49 1.30 5.69
N SER A 85 -14.49 1.35 6.57
CA SER A 85 -15.12 2.59 7.05
C SER A 85 -14.19 3.50 7.84
N ALA A 86 -13.05 2.99 8.31
CA ALA A 86 -11.99 3.78 8.94
C ALA A 86 -10.89 4.19 7.95
N ASN A 87 -10.97 3.72 6.70
CA ASN A 87 -10.01 4.00 5.62
C ASN A 87 -10.60 4.93 4.53
N ASP A 88 -11.74 5.56 4.79
CA ASP A 88 -12.52 6.32 3.80
C ASP A 88 -11.71 7.38 3.05
N MET A 89 -10.74 8.02 3.71
CA MET A 89 -9.90 9.03 3.07
C MET A 89 -9.01 8.43 1.98
N ALA A 90 -8.31 7.31 2.27
CA ALA A 90 -7.48 6.63 1.29
C ALA A 90 -8.33 6.06 0.15
N ASP A 91 -9.48 5.48 0.49
CA ASP A 91 -10.45 4.91 -0.45
C ASP A 91 -11.00 5.98 -1.41
N THR A 92 -11.30 7.17 -0.89
CA THR A 92 -11.73 8.33 -1.68
C THR A 92 -10.60 8.84 -2.59
N LEU A 93 -9.37 8.89 -2.09
CA LEU A 93 -8.21 9.30 -2.88
C LEU A 93 -7.93 8.32 -4.02
N ALA A 94 -8.01 7.01 -3.77
CA ALA A 94 -7.86 5.98 -4.79
C ALA A 94 -8.92 6.16 -5.90
N LYS A 95 -10.19 6.34 -5.52
CA LYS A 95 -11.30 6.58 -6.48
C LYS A 95 -11.14 7.85 -7.31
N LYS A 96 -10.53 8.90 -6.74
CA LYS A 96 -10.20 10.14 -7.48
C LYS A 96 -9.03 9.98 -8.44
N GLY A 97 -8.14 9.01 -8.20
CA GLY A 97 -6.99 8.73 -9.05
C GLY A 97 -7.33 7.91 -10.29
N VAL A 98 -8.49 7.26 -10.33
CA VAL A 98 -8.92 6.45 -11.48
C VAL A 98 -9.29 7.34 -12.65
N LEU A 99 -8.66 7.11 -13.81
CA LEU A 99 -9.15 7.66 -15.06
C LEU A 99 -10.44 6.94 -15.44
N ARG A 100 -11.58 7.65 -15.46
CA ARG A 100 -12.86 7.11 -15.94
C ARG A 100 -13.00 7.45 -17.42
N PRO A 101 -12.78 6.51 -18.35
CA PRO A 101 -12.79 6.85 -19.77
C PRO A 101 -14.22 7.12 -20.26
N TYR A 102 -15.23 6.52 -19.63
CA TYR A 102 -16.65 6.73 -19.94
C TYR A 102 -17.50 6.47 -18.69
N ASP A 103 -18.38 7.41 -18.35
CA ASP A 103 -19.55 7.12 -17.52
C ASP A 103 -20.55 6.38 -18.43
N PHE A 104 -20.80 5.10 -18.15
CA PHE A 104 -21.90 4.39 -18.81
C PHE A 104 -23.22 5.02 -18.32
N PHE A 105 -23.88 5.76 -19.20
CA PHE A 105 -25.25 6.26 -19.03
C PHE A 105 -26.26 5.11 -19.07
#